data_AF-A0A2V5WAH6-F1
#
_entry.id   AF-A0A2V5WAH6-F1
#
_cell.length_a   1.000
_cell.length_b   1.000
_cell.length_c   1.000
_cell.angle_alpha   90.00
_cell.angle_beta   90.00
_cell.angle_gamma   90.00
#
_symmetry.space_group_name_H-M   'P 1'
#
loop_
_entity.id
_entity.type
_entity.pdbx_description
1 polymer ?
#
loop_
_entity_poly.entity_id
_entity_poly.type
_entity_poly.pdbx_seq_one_letter_code
_entity_poly.pdbx_strand_id
1 'polypeptide(L)'
;MLNKLQDMQLSAPAKVNLSFQIKERRADGFHEIETIMTPISLADRLTIERAGDDGQIEFSCDDPSLPVGDDNLVVRAAKFFRERTGIRTGLTIALEKKIPHGAGLGGGSSDAASTLLGLNELFGTRLPDGEFLKLAAQLGS
;
A
#
# COMPACT_ATOMS: atom_id res chain seq x y z
N MET A 1 -29.03 -9.50 -5.11
CA MET A 1 -28.08 -9.56 -3.98
C MET A 1 -26.69 -9.51 -4.56
N LEU A 2 -25.94 -8.43 -4.34
CA LEU A 2 -24.50 -8.38 -4.69
C LEU A 2 -23.78 -9.30 -3.72
N ASN A 3 -23.09 -10.31 -4.25
CA ASN A 3 -22.22 -11.18 -3.47
C ASN A 3 -21.13 -10.29 -2.87
N LYS A 4 -21.15 -10.05 -1.55
CA LYS A 4 -20.10 -9.26 -0.90
C LYS A 4 -18.82 -10.10 -0.96
N LEU A 5 -17.77 -9.55 -1.59
CA LEU A 5 -16.44 -10.16 -1.61
C LEU A 5 -16.01 -10.41 -0.15
N GLN A 6 -15.58 -11.64 0.13
CA GLN A 6 -15.04 -12.02 1.45
C GLN A 6 -13.54 -11.73 1.53
N ASP A 7 -12.86 -11.88 0.40
CA ASP A 7 -11.43 -11.66 0.21
C ASP A 7 -11.13 -10.80 -1.02
N MET A 8 -9.94 -10.19 -1.03
CA MET A 8 -9.35 -9.51 -2.17
C MET A 8 -7.93 -10.03 -2.39
N GLN A 9 -7.62 -10.41 -3.62
CA GLN A 9 -6.26 -10.73 -4.03
C GLN A 9 -5.75 -9.66 -5.01
N LEU A 10 -4.63 -9.04 -4.67
CA LEU A 10 -4.05 -7.94 -5.44
C LEU A 10 -2.62 -8.25 -5.84
N SER A 11 -2.25 -7.75 -7.01
CA SER A 11 -0.87 -7.68 -7.48
C SER A 11 -0.33 -6.28 -7.19
N ALA A 12 0.79 -6.18 -6.48
CA ALA A 12 1.48 -4.93 -6.20
C ALA A 12 2.76 -4.84 -7.06
N PRO A 13 2.68 -4.26 -8.27
CA PRO A 13 3.80 -4.25 -9.20
C PRO A 13 4.92 -3.34 -8.74
N ALA A 14 6.16 -3.76 -8.96
CA ALA A 14 7.33 -2.89 -8.87
C ALA A 14 7.30 -1.86 -10.00
N LYS A 15 8.14 -0.84 -9.85
CA LYS A 15 8.41 0.15 -10.89
C LYS A 15 9.89 0.26 -11.19
N VAL A 16 10.21 0.84 -12.33
CA VAL A 16 11.52 1.38 -12.66
C VAL A 16 11.40 2.84 -13.07
N ASN A 17 12.45 3.62 -12.85
CA ASN A 17 12.56 4.98 -13.39
C ASN A 17 13.28 4.89 -14.74
N LEU A 18 12.57 5.09 -15.85
CA LEU A 18 13.16 5.12 -17.20
C LEU A 18 13.96 6.41 -17.45
N SER A 19 13.60 7.47 -16.72
CA SER A 19 14.36 8.71 -16.62
C SER A 19 14.32 9.16 -15.17
N PHE A 20 15.42 9.74 -14.68
CA PHE A 20 15.50 10.32 -13.34
C PHE A 20 16.45 11.51 -13.36
N GLN A 21 15.90 12.71 -13.28
CA GLN A 21 16.64 13.96 -13.28
C GLN A 21 16.44 14.66 -11.94
N ILE A 22 17.57 14.99 -11.30
CA ILE A 22 17.60 15.84 -10.11
C ILE A 22 17.71 17.28 -10.61
N LYS A 23 16.77 18.12 -10.19
CA LYS A 23 16.72 19.56 -10.48
C LYS A 23 17.34 20.32 -9.29
N GLU A 24 16.71 21.41 -8.87
CA GLU A 24 17.20 22.24 -7.78
C GLU A 24 16.90 21.66 -6.40
N ARG A 25 17.70 22.08 -5.41
CA ARG A 25 17.45 21.76 -4.02
C ARG A 25 16.30 22.64 -3.49
N ARG A 26 15.34 22.03 -2.83
CA ARG A 26 14.19 22.67 -2.21
C ARG A 26 14.53 23.23 -0.82
N ALA A 27 13.70 24.15 -0.34
CA ALA A 27 13.85 24.77 0.97
C ALA A 27 13.65 23.79 2.15
N ASP A 28 12.95 22.67 1.92
CA ASP A 28 12.72 21.60 2.90
C ASP A 28 13.89 20.59 2.98
N GLY A 29 14.97 20.82 2.24
CA GLY A 29 16.16 19.98 2.25
C GLY A 29 16.17 18.86 1.21
N PHE A 30 15.05 18.61 0.52
CA PHE A 30 14.94 17.65 -0.58
C PHE A 30 15.39 18.25 -1.92
N HIS A 31 15.34 17.46 -2.99
CA HIS A 31 15.54 17.94 -4.35
C HIS A 31 14.25 17.82 -5.15
N GLU A 32 14.02 18.79 -6.02
CA GLU A 32 13.03 18.66 -7.07
C GLU A 32 13.48 17.57 -8.04
N ILE A 33 12.58 16.63 -8.35
CA ILE A 33 12.88 15.46 -9.19
C ILE A 33 11.89 15.42 -10.34
N GLU A 34 12.41 15.16 -11.54
CA GLU A 34 11.61 14.80 -12.71
C GLU A 34 11.94 13.37 -13.12
N THR A 35 10.93 12.54 -13.26
CA THR A 35 11.10 11.10 -13.48
C THR A 35 9.99 10.55 -14.36
N ILE A 36 10.34 9.60 -15.22
CA ILE A 36 9.38 8.78 -15.95
C ILE A 36 9.38 7.42 -15.29
N MET A 37 8.34 7.14 -14.50
CA MET A 37 8.18 5.84 -13.84
C MET A 37 7.31 4.92 -14.71
N THR A 38 7.71 3.65 -14.81
CA THR A 38 6.88 2.61 -15.41
C THR A 38 6.75 1.42 -14.47
N PRO A 39 5.55 0.85 -14.30
CA PRO A 39 5.41 -0.45 -13.64
C PRO A 39 6.06 -1.55 -14.49
N ILE A 40 6.49 -2.62 -13.83
CA ILE A 40 7.03 -3.83 -14.45
C ILE A 40 6.26 -5.07 -13.96
N SER A 41 6.51 -6.24 -14.57
CA SER A 41 5.81 -7.49 -14.24
C SER A 41 6.23 -8.12 -12.91
N LEU A 42 7.39 -7.74 -12.35
CA LEU A 42 7.77 -8.14 -11.00
C LEU A 42 6.79 -7.51 -10.01
N ALA A 43 6.14 -8.32 -9.19
CA ALA A 43 5.10 -7.87 -8.29
C ALA A 43 5.05 -8.71 -7.01
N ASP A 44 4.71 -8.06 -5.91
CA ASP A 44 4.29 -8.71 -4.68
C ASP A 44 2.83 -9.14 -4.78
N ARG A 45 2.40 -10.07 -3.91
CA ARG A 45 0.99 -10.48 -3.82
C ARG A 45 0.43 -10.11 -2.46
N LEU A 46 -0.72 -9.47 -2.47
CA LEU A 46 -1.49 -9.11 -1.27
C LEU A 46 -2.80 -9.88 -1.25
N THR A 47 -3.11 -10.47 -0.10
CA THR A 47 -4.42 -11.04 0.19
C THR A 47 -5.01 -10.31 1.39
N ILE A 48 -6.23 -9.79 1.25
CA ILE A 48 -6.94 -9.04 2.28
C ILE A 48 -8.29 -9.69 2.51
N GLU A 49 -8.56 -10.08 3.75
CA GLU A 49 -9.79 -10.74 4.15
C GLU A 49 -10.47 -9.96 5.27
N ARG A 50 -11.81 -10.00 5.28
CA ARG A 50 -12.57 -9.53 6.44
C ARG A 50 -12.45 -10.57 7.55
N ALA A 51 -11.96 -10.15 8.70
CA ALA A 51 -11.96 -10.94 9.93
C ALA A 51 -13.19 -10.57 10.80
N GLY A 52 -13.23 -11.06 12.04
CA GLY A 52 -14.32 -10.82 12.99
C GLY A 52 -14.57 -9.34 13.32
N ASP A 53 -15.50 -9.07 14.23
CA ASP A 53 -15.94 -7.70 14.55
C ASP A 53 -15.15 -7.02 15.69
N ASP A 54 -13.97 -7.54 16.04
CA ASP A 54 -13.10 -7.00 17.08
C ASP A 54 -12.25 -5.81 16.61
N GLY A 55 -12.21 -5.59 15.30
CA GLY A 55 -11.44 -4.54 14.68
C GLY A 55 -9.93 -4.69 14.77
N GLN A 56 -9.43 -5.91 14.95
CA GLN A 56 -8.00 -6.18 14.85
C GLN A 56 -7.51 -6.13 13.40
N ILE A 57 -6.24 -5.77 13.22
CA ILE A 57 -5.55 -5.90 11.94
C ILE A 57 -4.45 -6.93 12.16
N GLU A 58 -4.67 -8.13 11.66
CA GLU A 58 -3.67 -9.19 11.65
C GLU A 58 -2.89 -9.08 10.34
N PHE A 59 -1.58 -8.84 10.44
CA PHE A 59 -0.71 -8.73 9.28
C PHE A 59 0.39 -9.80 9.32
N SER A 60 0.62 -10.45 8.19
CA SER A 60 1.73 -11.39 8.00
C SER A 60 2.48 -11.10 6.71
N CYS A 61 3.78 -11.39 6.72
CA CYS A 61 4.68 -11.23 5.60
C CYS A 61 5.61 -12.45 5.56
N ASP A 62 5.81 -13.02 4.36
CA ASP A 62 6.67 -14.19 4.17
C ASP A 62 8.18 -13.86 4.20
N ASP A 63 8.54 -12.58 4.05
CA ASP A 63 9.90 -12.08 4.28
C ASP A 63 10.10 -11.70 5.76
N PRO A 64 10.87 -12.49 6.54
CA PRO A 64 11.08 -12.26 7.97
C PRO A 64 11.99 -11.05 8.27
N SER A 65 12.63 -10.46 7.27
CA SER A 65 13.46 -9.26 7.43
C SER A 65 12.64 -7.97 7.53
N LEU A 66 11.35 -8.03 7.17
CA LEU A 66 10.47 -6.87 7.18
C LEU A 66 9.67 -6.75 8.49
N PRO A 67 9.39 -5.52 8.94
CA PRO A 67 8.53 -5.33 10.10
C PRO A 67 7.12 -5.85 9.80
N VAL A 68 6.50 -6.50 10.78
CA VAL A 68 5.09 -6.95 10.72
C VAL A 68 4.16 -6.09 11.60
N GLY A 69 4.70 -5.05 12.23
CA GLY A 69 3.95 -4.12 13.08
C GLY A 69 3.61 -2.80 12.39
N ASP A 70 3.40 -1.77 13.21
CA ASP A 70 2.96 -0.43 12.80
C ASP A 70 3.89 0.31 11.84
N ASP A 71 5.16 -0.11 11.77
CA ASP A 71 6.14 0.46 10.85
C ASP A 71 5.95 -0.05 9.41
N ASN A 72 5.19 -1.12 9.20
CA ASN A 72 4.91 -1.63 7.86
C ASN A 72 3.91 -0.74 7.13
N LEU A 73 4.24 -0.35 5.89
CA LEU A 73 3.39 0.54 5.09
C LEU A 73 2.02 -0.05 4.77
N VAL A 74 1.89 -1.38 4.69
CA VAL A 74 0.60 -2.08 4.53
C VAL A 74 -0.28 -1.86 5.76
N VAL A 75 0.27 -2.05 6.96
CA VAL A 75 -0.44 -1.82 8.23
C VAL A 75 -0.84 -0.35 8.36
N ARG A 76 0.06 0.57 8.01
CA ARG A 76 -0.24 2.02 7.99
C ARG A 76 -1.36 2.36 7.02
N ALA A 77 -1.37 1.78 5.82
CA ALA A 77 -2.43 1.96 4.84
C ALA A 77 -3.78 1.47 5.37
N ALA A 78 -3.82 0.29 6.00
CA ALA A 78 -5.04 -0.25 6.60
C ALA A 78 -5.55 0.63 7.75
N LYS A 79 -4.66 1.14 8.62
CA LYS A 79 -5.04 2.09 9.69
C LYS A 79 -5.58 3.40 9.12
N PHE A 80 -4.90 3.99 8.13
CA PHE A 80 -5.37 5.19 7.45
C PHE A 80 -6.76 4.99 6.84
N PHE A 81 -6.99 3.86 6.16
CA PHE A 81 -8.31 3.55 5.61
C PHE A 81 -9.40 3.55 6.69
N ARG A 82 -9.12 2.94 7.85
CA ARG A 82 -10.07 2.91 8.98
C ARG A 82 -10.31 4.28 9.58
N GLU A 83 -9.28 5.10 9.73
CA GLU A 83 -9.41 6.48 10.20
C GLU A 83 -10.30 7.31 9.27
N ARG A 84 -10.20 7.10 7.95
CA ARG A 84 -10.99 7.84 6.95
C ARG A 84 -12.43 7.35 6.82
N THR A 85 -12.67 6.05 6.98
CA THR A 85 -13.98 5.43 6.70
C THR A 85 -14.80 5.13 7.96
N GLY A 86 -14.14 5.07 9.13
CA GLY A 86 -14.76 4.62 10.37
C GLY A 86 -15.03 3.11 10.44
N ILE A 87 -14.62 2.33 9.43
CA ILE A 87 -14.88 0.89 9.37
C ILE A 87 -14.07 0.17 10.46
N ARG A 88 -14.78 -0.64 11.27
CA ARG A 88 -14.21 -1.35 12.40
C ARG A 88 -14.21 -2.87 12.26
N THR A 89 -14.65 -3.43 11.14
CA THR A 89 -14.46 -4.87 10.85
C THR A 89 -12.97 -5.21 10.93
N GLY A 90 -12.65 -6.35 11.53
CA GLY A 90 -11.30 -6.88 11.59
C GLY A 90 -10.78 -7.23 10.20
N LEU A 91 -9.46 -7.30 10.06
CA LEU A 91 -8.78 -7.59 8.81
C LEU A 91 -7.68 -8.62 9.04
N THR A 92 -7.58 -9.59 8.13
CA THR A 92 -6.37 -10.40 7.96
C THR A 92 -5.73 -10.01 6.65
N ILE A 93 -4.44 -9.64 6.68
CA ILE A 93 -3.69 -9.18 5.54
C ILE A 93 -2.41 -10.01 5.43
N ALA A 94 -2.23 -10.71 4.32
CA ALA A 94 -1.03 -11.48 4.02
C ALA A 94 -0.29 -10.87 2.83
N LEU A 95 1.02 -10.70 2.97
CA LEU A 95 1.92 -10.19 1.94
C LEU A 95 2.96 -11.24 1.57
N GLU A 96 2.98 -11.62 0.29
CA GLU A 96 4.04 -12.44 -0.31
C GLU A 96 5.01 -11.53 -1.07
N LYS A 97 6.27 -11.49 -0.64
CA LYS A 97 7.31 -10.62 -1.18
C LYS A 97 8.10 -11.30 -2.29
N LYS A 98 8.14 -10.65 -3.44
CA LYS A 98 9.01 -10.94 -4.59
C LYS A 98 9.88 -9.75 -4.96
N ILE A 99 9.44 -8.52 -4.68
CA ILE A 99 10.21 -7.31 -4.91
C ILE A 99 11.26 -7.19 -3.80
N PRO A 100 12.57 -7.19 -4.14
CA PRO A 100 13.61 -7.06 -3.13
C PRO A 100 13.50 -5.74 -2.36
N HIS A 101 13.52 -5.82 -1.03
CA HIS A 101 13.51 -4.64 -0.18
C HIS A 101 14.73 -3.75 -0.43
N GLY A 102 14.53 -2.43 -0.42
CA GLY A 102 15.62 -1.46 -0.61
C GLY A 102 16.18 -1.36 -2.04
N ALA A 103 15.67 -2.10 -3.02
CA ALA A 103 16.22 -2.11 -4.38
C ALA A 103 15.84 -0.90 -5.27
N GLY A 104 15.18 0.13 -4.71
CA GLY A 104 14.73 1.31 -5.47
C GLY A 104 13.53 1.06 -6.41
N LEU A 105 12.90 -0.12 -6.31
CA LEU A 105 11.80 -0.58 -7.16
C LEU A 105 10.40 -0.19 -6.65
N GLY A 106 10.31 0.51 -5.51
CA GLY A 106 9.04 1.00 -4.98
C GLY A 106 8.10 -0.07 -4.40
N GLY A 107 8.61 -1.25 -4.03
CA GLY A 107 7.78 -2.37 -3.54
C GLY A 107 6.87 -1.99 -2.37
N GLY A 108 7.43 -1.49 -1.27
CA GLY A 108 6.62 -1.12 -0.09
C GLY A 108 5.56 -0.04 -0.36
N SER A 109 5.84 0.91 -1.27
CA SER A 109 4.85 1.91 -1.69
C SER A 109 3.74 1.27 -2.52
N SER A 110 4.09 0.33 -3.41
CA SER A 110 3.13 -0.44 -4.20
C SER A 110 2.23 -1.30 -3.32
N ASP A 111 2.80 -1.94 -2.29
CA ASP A 111 2.08 -2.75 -1.31
C ASP A 111 1.02 -1.91 -0.57
N ALA A 112 1.42 -0.73 -0.09
CA ALA A 112 0.52 0.19 0.62
C ALA A 112 -0.60 0.74 -0.27
N ALA A 113 -0.27 1.14 -1.50
CA ALA A 113 -1.26 1.62 -2.46
C ALA A 113 -2.26 0.51 -2.82
N SER A 114 -1.77 -0.70 -3.08
CA SER A 114 -2.61 -1.88 -3.37
C SER A 114 -3.50 -2.24 -2.17
N THR A 115 -3.00 -2.06 -0.94
CA THR A 115 -3.81 -2.25 0.28
C THR A 115 -4.99 -1.30 0.33
N LEU A 116 -4.80 -0.01 0.07
CA LEU A 116 -5.91 0.94 0.04
C LEU A 116 -6.92 0.63 -1.07
N LEU A 117 -6.45 0.27 -2.26
CA LEU A 117 -7.33 -0.07 -3.38
C LEU A 117 -8.17 -1.30 -3.05
N GLY A 118 -7.53 -2.34 -2.51
CA GLY A 118 -8.18 -3.57 -2.06
C GLY A 118 -9.22 -3.30 -0.99
N LEU A 119 -8.92 -2.50 0.04
CA LEU A 119 -9.87 -2.15 1.08
C LEU A 119 -11.04 -1.30 0.54
N ASN A 120 -10.76 -0.35 -0.34
CA ASN A 120 -11.78 0.50 -0.95
C ASN A 120 -12.79 -0.34 -1.76
N GLU A 121 -12.31 -1.33 -2.50
CA GLU A 121 -13.14 -2.28 -3.24
C GLU A 121 -13.86 -3.26 -2.32
N LEU A 122 -13.14 -3.90 -1.40
CA LEU A 122 -13.67 -4.88 -0.45
C LEU A 122 -14.86 -4.32 0.33
N PHE A 123 -14.77 -3.06 0.78
CA PHE A 123 -15.83 -2.40 1.55
C PHE A 123 -16.76 -1.52 0.71
N GLY A 124 -16.47 -1.31 -0.57
CA GLY A 124 -17.29 -0.50 -1.47
C GLY A 124 -17.38 0.97 -1.07
N THR A 125 -16.36 1.52 -0.40
CA THR A 125 -16.38 2.86 0.22
C THR A 125 -16.28 4.01 -0.76
N ARG A 126 -15.82 3.75 -2.00
CA ARG A 126 -15.62 4.74 -3.07
C ARG A 126 -14.85 5.99 -2.59
N LEU A 127 -13.75 5.77 -1.86
CA LEU A 127 -12.86 6.85 -1.47
C LEU A 127 -12.40 7.62 -2.72
N PRO A 128 -12.41 8.97 -2.68
CA PRO A 128 -11.94 9.77 -3.81
C PRO A 128 -10.42 9.74 -3.91
N ASP A 129 -9.90 9.94 -5.12
CA ASP A 129 -8.46 9.93 -5.44
C ASP A 129 -7.63 10.84 -4.52
N GLY A 130 -8.20 11.97 -4.08
CA GLY A 130 -7.56 12.90 -3.14
C GLY A 130 -7.21 12.30 -1.78
N GLU A 131 -7.91 11.25 -1.32
CA GLU A 131 -7.55 10.55 -0.07
C GLU A 131 -6.35 9.62 -0.28
N PHE A 132 -6.22 9.00 -1.47
CA PHE A 132 -5.04 8.19 -1.80
C PHE A 132 -3.78 9.06 -1.88
N LEU A 133 -3.89 10.28 -2.42
CA LEU A 133 -2.78 11.25 -2.45
C LEU A 133 -2.32 11.65 -1.05
N LYS A 134 -3.24 11.79 -0.09
CA LYS A 134 -2.89 12.09 1.31
C LYS A 134 -2.11 10.95 1.94
N LEU A 135 -2.50 9.69 1.70
CA LEU A 135 -1.69 8.57 2.17
C LEU A 135 -0.32 8.56 1.47
N ALA A 136 -0.29 8.73 0.15
CA ALA A 136 0.96 8.75 -0.61
C ALA A 136 1.93 9.82 -0.08
N ALA A 137 1.45 11.01 0.28
CA ALA A 137 2.24 12.08 0.89
C ALA A 137 2.73 11.75 2.32
N GLN A 138 2.05 10.87 3.06
CA GLN A 138 2.47 10.42 4.39
C GLN A 138 3.43 9.22 4.35
N LEU A 139 3.42 8.47 3.25
CA LEU A 139 4.25 7.27 3.06
C LEU A 139 5.50 7.53 2.20
N GLY A 140 5.46 8.53 1.31
CA GLY A 140 6.56 8.95 0.46
C GLY A 140 7.49 9.94 1.16
N SER A 141 8.79 9.82 0.86
CA SER A 141 9.86 10.73 1.32
C SER A 141 10.00 11.94 0.44
#